data_AF-A0A1J4TKG4-F1
#
_entry.id   AF-A0A1J4TKG4-F1
#
_cell.length_a   1.000
_cell.length_b   1.000
_cell.length_c   1.000
_cell.angle_alpha   90.00
_cell.angle_beta   90.00
_cell.angle_gamma   90.00
#
_symmetry.space_group_name_H-M   'P 1'
#
loop_
_entity.id
_entity.type
_entity.pdbx_description
1 polymer ?
#
loop_
_entity_poly.entity_id
_entity_poly.type
_entity_poly.pdbx_seq_one_letter_code
_entity_poly.pdbx_strand_id
1 'polypeptide(L)'
;MFRNLGVIVVLFFLLSACQTNETIPKPKAQISLNYPQPNYQLLTPPCPFSFEISNLVEAKIDKKCWVTLNYPLLNASIDITFKQVNNNLIQLLQDAEKLTYSHTIKADGISNQPFINNDKKIFATIYQVTGNAASQLQFHATDSISHFLTGALYFNCEPNYDSILPAVKYIETDLRHLIETINWK
;
A
#
# COMPACT_ATOMS: atom_id res chain seq x y z
N MET A 1 -61.70 42.55 25.14
CA MET A 1 -60.25 42.73 24.95
C MET A 1 -59.45 41.43 24.73
N PHE A 2 -60.08 40.24 24.76
CA PHE A 2 -59.37 38.94 24.65
C PHE A 2 -59.31 38.34 23.23
N ARG A 3 -60.11 38.82 22.27
CA ARG A 3 -60.17 38.24 20.90
C ARG A 3 -58.94 38.55 20.04
N ASN A 4 -58.27 39.67 20.31
CA ASN A 4 -57.04 40.08 19.58
C ASN A 4 -55.77 39.46 20.19
N LEU A 5 -55.84 38.96 21.43
CA LEU A 5 -54.71 38.34 22.12
C LEU A 5 -54.39 36.95 21.51
N GLY A 6 -55.42 36.18 21.15
CA GLY A 6 -55.26 34.88 20.49
C GLY A 6 -54.59 34.97 19.12
N VAL A 7 -54.88 36.04 18.36
CA VAL A 7 -54.27 36.28 17.04
C VAL A 7 -52.77 36.60 17.18
N ILE A 8 -52.40 37.37 18.21
CA ILE A 8 -50.99 37.71 18.48
C ILE A 8 -50.18 36.47 18.92
N VAL A 9 -50.78 35.57 19.70
CA VAL A 9 -50.12 34.32 20.12
C VAL A 9 -49.91 33.36 18.95
N VAL A 10 -50.88 33.24 18.03
CA VAL A 10 -50.74 32.42 16.81
C VAL A 10 -49.68 33.00 15.87
N LEU A 11 -49.60 34.33 15.76
CA LEU A 11 -48.57 34.99 14.94
C LEU A 11 -47.15 34.78 15.50
N PHE A 12 -47.01 34.66 16.83
CA PHE A 12 -45.73 34.39 17.48
C PHE A 12 -45.23 32.95 17.26
N PHE A 13 -46.14 31.97 17.14
CA PHE A 13 -45.80 30.58 16.81
C PHE A 13 -45.39 30.37 15.35
N LEU A 14 -45.80 31.25 14.43
CA LEU A 14 -45.39 31.18 13.03
C LEU A 14 -43.96 31.72 12.80
N LEU A 15 -43.39 32.47 13.75
CA LEU A 15 -42.05 33.06 13.64
C LEU A 15 -40.94 32.22 14.28
N SER A 16 -41.28 31.13 15.01
CA SER A 16 -40.28 30.23 15.62
C SER A 16 -39.90 29.03 14.75
N ALA A 17 -40.50 28.88 13.55
CA ALA A 17 -40.15 27.85 12.58
C ALA A 17 -38.92 28.25 11.74
N CYS A 18 -37.82 28.67 12.38
CA CYS A 18 -36.53 28.80 11.70
C CYS A 18 -35.85 27.43 11.71
N GLN A 19 -35.95 26.72 10.59
CA GLN A 19 -35.10 25.58 10.29
C GLN A 19 -33.64 26.02 10.30
N THR A 20 -32.86 25.46 11.23
CA THR A 20 -31.40 25.43 11.13
C THR A 20 -31.05 24.56 9.93
N ASN A 21 -31.03 25.17 8.75
CA ASN A 21 -30.41 24.59 7.57
C ASN A 21 -28.91 24.56 7.82
N GLU A 22 -28.44 23.64 8.65
CA GLU A 22 -27.07 23.18 8.58
C GLU A 22 -26.93 22.50 7.22
N THR A 23 -26.53 23.29 6.23
CA THR A 23 -26.18 22.79 4.93
C THR A 23 -24.96 21.91 5.12
N ILE A 24 -25.17 20.60 5.31
CA ILE A 24 -24.10 19.62 5.27
C ILE A 24 -23.49 19.76 3.87
N PRO A 25 -22.26 20.29 3.75
CA PRO A 25 -21.67 20.49 2.44
C PRO A 25 -21.53 19.12 1.77
N LYS A 26 -22.00 19.01 0.54
CA LYS A 26 -21.87 17.78 -0.25
C LYS A 26 -20.40 17.33 -0.23
N PRO A 27 -20.10 16.06 0.04
CA PRO A 27 -18.72 15.58 0.03
C PRO A 27 -18.10 15.92 -1.33
N LYS A 28 -16.89 16.50 -1.30
CA LYS A 28 -16.16 16.86 -2.52
C LYS A 28 -15.98 15.60 -3.35
N ALA A 29 -16.32 15.65 -4.64
CA ALA A 29 -16.11 14.54 -5.54
C ALA A 29 -14.60 14.25 -5.63
N GLN A 30 -14.19 13.06 -5.20
CA GLN A 30 -12.83 12.55 -5.42
C GLN A 30 -12.80 11.84 -6.77
N ILE A 31 -11.70 12.00 -7.51
CA ILE A 31 -11.49 11.32 -8.78
C ILE A 31 -11.40 9.81 -8.49
N SER A 32 -12.26 9.01 -9.12
CA SER A 32 -12.14 7.56 -9.10
C SER A 32 -10.91 7.17 -9.92
N LEU A 33 -9.87 6.72 -9.22
CA LEU A 33 -8.66 6.20 -9.84
C LEU A 33 -8.92 4.74 -10.22
N ASN A 34 -9.32 4.52 -11.48
CA ASN A 34 -9.42 3.18 -12.06
C ASN A 34 -8.13 2.88 -12.80
N TYR A 35 -7.43 1.84 -12.35
CA TYR A 35 -6.21 1.37 -12.99
C TYR A 35 -6.52 0.24 -13.98
N PRO A 36 -5.80 0.17 -15.11
CA PRO A 36 -5.96 -0.92 -16.06
C PRO A 36 -5.64 -2.27 -15.41
N GLN A 37 -6.29 -3.33 -15.87
CA GLN A 37 -5.95 -4.69 -15.44
C GLN A 37 -4.58 -5.07 -16.02
N PRO A 38 -3.62 -5.49 -15.18
CA PRO A 38 -2.28 -5.86 -15.64
C PRO A 38 -2.30 -7.22 -16.34
N ASN A 39 -1.47 -7.37 -17.37
CA ASN A 39 -1.06 -8.68 -17.87
C ASN A 39 0.32 -9.00 -17.32
N TYR A 40 0.49 -10.18 -16.74
CA TYR A 40 1.74 -10.59 -16.12
C TYR A 40 2.68 -11.26 -17.12
N GLN A 41 3.95 -10.92 -17.03
CA GLN A 41 5.02 -11.48 -17.85
C GLN A 41 6.18 -11.91 -16.96
N LEU A 42 6.81 -13.04 -17.30
CA LEU A 42 7.94 -13.57 -16.56
C LEU A 42 9.19 -12.69 -16.74
N LEU A 43 9.72 -12.18 -15.63
CA LEU A 43 11.01 -11.52 -15.57
C LEU A 43 12.07 -12.54 -15.16
N THR A 44 12.99 -12.84 -16.08
CA THR A 44 14.17 -13.70 -15.83
C THR A 44 15.44 -12.87 -15.80
N PRO A 45 15.77 -12.23 -14.66
CA PRO A 45 17.05 -11.55 -14.49
C PRO A 45 18.20 -12.58 -14.46
N PRO A 46 19.45 -12.17 -14.73
CA PRO A 46 20.65 -12.99 -14.51
C PRO A 46 20.99 -13.10 -13.01
N CYS A 47 19.99 -13.42 -12.21
CA CYS A 47 19.99 -13.45 -10.75
C CYS A 47 19.40 -14.78 -10.25
N PRO A 48 19.63 -15.16 -8.98
CA PRO A 48 19.19 -16.45 -8.45
C PRO A 48 17.68 -16.50 -8.10
N PHE A 49 16.88 -15.69 -8.79
CA PHE A 49 15.43 -15.65 -8.67
C PHE A 49 14.80 -15.20 -9.99
N SER A 50 13.54 -15.53 -10.15
CA SER A 50 12.66 -15.03 -11.22
C SER A 50 11.26 -14.84 -10.65
N PHE A 51 10.49 -13.91 -11.20
CA PHE A 51 9.11 -13.66 -10.80
C PHE A 51 8.36 -13.00 -11.96
N GLU A 52 7.04 -12.96 -11.88
CA GLU A 52 6.23 -12.26 -12.86
C GLU A 52 6.01 -10.80 -12.47
N ILE A 53 6.00 -9.92 -13.48
CA ILE A 53 5.70 -8.49 -13.33
C ILE A 53 4.59 -8.10 -14.29
N SER A 54 3.85 -7.05 -13.92
CA SER A 54 2.90 -6.43 -14.84
C SER A 54 3.60 -5.84 -16.07
N ASN A 55 2.96 -5.93 -17.24
CA ASN A 55 3.40 -5.29 -18.48
C ASN A 55 3.40 -3.76 -18.43
N LEU A 56 2.80 -3.17 -17.40
CA LEU A 56 2.74 -1.73 -17.15
C LEU A 56 3.90 -1.22 -16.29
N VAL A 57 4.80 -2.13 -15.89
CA VAL A 57 5.92 -1.86 -14.98
C VAL A 57 7.23 -1.90 -15.74
N GLU A 58 8.08 -0.91 -15.48
CA GLU A 58 9.43 -0.86 -16.02
C GLU A 58 10.42 -1.41 -14.99
N ALA A 59 11.00 -2.58 -15.27
CA ALA A 59 12.02 -3.19 -14.42
C ALA A 59 13.43 -2.69 -14.79
N LYS A 60 14.18 -2.25 -13.78
CA LYS A 60 15.62 -1.94 -13.87
C LYS A 60 16.38 -2.89 -12.96
N ILE A 61 17.38 -3.58 -13.50
CA ILE A 61 18.16 -4.57 -12.76
C ILE A 61 19.61 -4.05 -12.65
N ASP A 62 20.12 -3.98 -11.43
CA ASP A 62 21.51 -3.64 -11.15
C ASP A 62 22.40 -4.91 -11.09
N LYS A 63 23.72 -4.73 -11.21
CA LYS A 63 24.73 -5.78 -11.14
C LYS A 63 24.72 -6.59 -9.84
N LYS A 64 24.16 -6.02 -8.77
CA LYS A 64 24.01 -6.68 -7.45
C LYS A 64 22.69 -7.45 -7.31
N CYS A 65 21.95 -7.67 -8.39
CA CYS A 65 20.62 -8.27 -8.36
C CYS A 65 19.60 -7.46 -7.55
N TRP A 66 19.79 -6.15 -7.50
CA TRP A 66 18.78 -5.23 -7.04
C TRP A 66 17.85 -4.92 -8.20
N VAL A 67 16.55 -4.96 -7.96
CA VAL A 67 15.54 -4.76 -8.99
C VAL A 67 14.66 -3.59 -8.56
N THR A 68 14.62 -2.55 -9.37
CA THR A 68 13.70 -1.43 -9.20
C THR A 68 12.57 -1.59 -10.19
N LEU A 69 11.35 -1.75 -9.69
CA LEU A 69 10.12 -1.82 -10.47
C LEU A 69 9.46 -0.45 -10.45
N ASN A 70 9.50 0.27 -11.57
CA ASN A 70 8.85 1.58 -11.69
C ASN A 70 7.42 1.40 -12.19
N TYR A 71 6.49 2.11 -11.57
CA TYR A 71 5.08 2.22 -11.95
C TYR A 71 4.82 3.67 -12.43
N PRO A 72 5.07 3.98 -13.71
CA PRO A 72 4.96 5.36 -14.22
C PRO A 72 3.57 5.95 -14.03
N LEU A 73 2.52 5.14 -14.18
CA LEU A 73 1.12 5.56 -14.00
C LEU A 73 0.79 5.95 -12.55
N LEU A 74 1.54 5.43 -11.58
CA LEU A 74 1.28 5.60 -10.16
C LEU A 74 2.29 6.54 -9.48
N ASN A 75 3.29 7.04 -10.22
CA ASN A 75 4.44 7.76 -9.68
C ASN A 75 5.07 7.05 -8.48
N ALA A 76 5.19 5.73 -8.59
CA ALA A 76 5.68 4.86 -7.53
C ALA A 76 6.78 3.93 -8.04
N SER A 77 7.63 3.47 -7.13
CA SER A 77 8.65 2.47 -7.39
C SER A 77 8.70 1.46 -6.26
N ILE A 78 8.93 0.19 -6.60
CA ILE A 78 9.27 -0.85 -5.63
C ILE A 78 10.73 -1.17 -5.82
N ASP A 79 11.53 -0.94 -4.78
CA ASP A 79 12.92 -1.35 -4.77
C ASP A 79 13.05 -2.69 -4.08
N ILE A 80 13.55 -3.68 -4.81
CA ILE A 80 13.77 -5.05 -4.37
C ILE A 80 15.27 -5.26 -4.23
N THR A 81 15.69 -5.68 -3.04
CA THR A 81 17.06 -5.98 -2.69
C THR A 81 17.21 -7.47 -2.45
N PHE A 82 18.19 -8.07 -3.10
CA PHE A 82 18.59 -9.46 -2.86
C PHE A 82 19.76 -9.54 -1.88
N LYS A 83 19.69 -10.49 -0.96
CA LYS A 83 20.75 -10.88 -0.04
C LYS A 83 20.83 -12.41 0.02
N GLN A 84 22.05 -12.92 0.10
CA GLN A 84 22.29 -14.34 0.34
C GLN A 84 22.21 -14.65 1.83
N VAL A 85 21.53 -15.74 2.18
CA VAL A 85 21.43 -16.24 3.56
C VAL A 85 22.66 -17.09 3.87
N ASN A 86 23.43 -16.70 4.87
CA ASN A 86 24.64 -17.39 5.34
C ASN A 86 24.59 -17.52 6.87
N ASN A 87 23.79 -18.45 7.38
CA ASN A 87 23.54 -18.65 8.83
C ASN A 87 23.08 -17.40 9.60
N ASN A 88 22.60 -16.37 8.89
CA ASN A 88 22.18 -15.09 9.44
C ASN A 88 20.70 -14.80 9.15
N LEU A 89 19.89 -15.82 8.84
CA LEU A 89 18.47 -15.66 8.50
C LEU A 89 17.69 -14.91 9.58
N ILE A 90 17.89 -15.29 10.85
CA ILE A 90 17.21 -14.65 11.99
C ILE A 90 17.58 -13.17 12.06
N GLN A 91 18.85 -12.84 11.84
CA GLN A 91 19.32 -11.46 11.82
C GLN A 91 18.71 -10.68 10.64
N LEU A 92 18.65 -11.29 9.45
CA LEU A 92 18.05 -10.66 8.27
C LEU A 92 16.54 -10.37 8.47
N LEU A 93 15.82 -11.30 9.11
CA LEU A 93 14.42 -11.11 9.48
C LEU A 93 14.27 -9.98 10.50
N GLN A 94 15.09 -9.97 11.55
CA GLN A 94 15.08 -8.90 12.55
C GLN A 94 15.43 -7.53 11.97
N ASP A 95 16.42 -7.47 11.06
CA ASP A 95 16.80 -6.23 10.39
C ASP A 95 15.69 -5.71 9.49
N ALA A 96 15.05 -6.60 8.72
CA ALA A 96 13.91 -6.25 7.87
C ALA A 96 12.74 -5.74 8.72
N GLU A 97 12.40 -6.46 9.78
CA GLU A 97 11.35 -6.09 10.71
C GLU A 97 11.66 -4.73 11.37
N LYS A 98 12.86 -4.56 11.91
CA LYS A 98 13.29 -3.32 12.54
C LYS A 98 13.21 -2.12 11.59
N LEU A 99 13.57 -2.29 10.31
CA LEU A 99 13.43 -1.22 9.31
C LEU A 99 11.97 -0.85 9.05
N THR A 100 11.07 -1.84 9.02
CA THR A 100 9.64 -1.59 8.90
C THR A 100 9.11 -0.79 10.09
N TYR A 101 9.49 -1.16 11.32
CA TYR A 101 9.04 -0.49 12.55
C TYR A 101 9.81 0.81 12.87
N SER A 102 11.03 1.03 12.38
CA SER A 102 11.81 2.23 12.75
C SER A 102 11.25 3.53 12.17
N HIS A 103 10.43 3.45 11.12
CA HIS A 103 9.84 4.61 10.45
C HIS A 103 8.36 4.84 10.80
N THR A 104 7.79 4.07 11.72
CA THR A 104 6.35 4.12 12.06
C THR A 104 6.00 5.06 13.19
N ILE A 105 6.93 5.94 13.61
CA ILE A 105 6.65 7.00 14.61
C ILE A 105 5.49 7.92 14.15
N LYS A 106 5.17 7.94 12.84
CA LYS A 106 4.03 8.66 12.25
C LYS A 106 2.95 7.76 11.62
N ALA A 107 3.03 6.43 11.79
CA ALA A 107 2.04 5.52 11.24
C ALA A 107 0.91 5.29 12.25
N ASP A 108 -0.32 5.23 11.74
CA ASP A 108 -1.52 4.96 12.54
C ASP A 108 -1.62 3.46 12.89
N GLY A 109 -0.95 2.60 12.13
CA GLY A 109 -0.99 1.15 12.31
C GLY A 109 -0.09 0.39 11.33
N ILE A 110 0.17 -0.87 11.65
CA ILE A 110 0.90 -1.82 10.79
C ILE A 110 0.11 -3.11 10.78
N SER A 111 -0.22 -3.59 9.59
CA SER A 111 -0.77 -4.92 9.37
C SER A 111 0.29 -5.81 8.73
N ASN A 112 0.40 -7.06 9.17
CA ASN A 112 1.25 -8.05 8.54
C ASN A 112 0.41 -9.19 7.96
N GLN A 113 0.86 -9.71 6.83
CA GLN A 113 0.19 -10.79 6.14
C GLN A 113 1.24 -11.82 5.72
N PRO A 114 1.33 -12.95 6.45
CA PRO A 114 2.24 -14.02 6.08
C PRO A 114 1.71 -14.75 4.84
N PHE A 115 2.63 -15.15 3.98
CA PHE A 115 2.41 -15.99 2.81
C PHE A 115 3.37 -17.18 2.88
N ILE A 116 2.82 -18.38 2.82
CA ILE A 116 3.58 -19.63 2.93
C ILE A 116 3.19 -20.53 1.76
N ASN A 117 4.18 -20.91 0.96
CA ASN A 117 4.06 -21.93 -0.06
C ASN A 117 5.15 -22.97 0.13
N ASN A 118 4.79 -24.12 0.69
CA ASN A 118 5.74 -25.21 0.96
C ASN A 118 6.26 -25.88 -0.31
N ASP A 119 5.42 -25.97 -1.35
CA ASP A 119 5.77 -26.65 -2.61
C ASP A 119 6.86 -25.88 -3.37
N LYS A 120 6.73 -24.55 -3.42
CA LYS A 120 7.72 -23.64 -4.04
C LYS A 120 8.79 -23.15 -3.06
N LYS A 121 8.71 -23.52 -1.77
CA LYS A 121 9.56 -23.02 -0.68
C LYS A 121 9.61 -21.48 -0.65
N ILE A 122 8.45 -20.85 -0.63
CA ILE A 122 8.34 -19.39 -0.52
C ILE A 122 7.74 -19.07 0.85
N PHE A 123 8.54 -18.43 1.70
CA PHE A 123 8.12 -17.90 2.99
C PHE A 123 8.25 -16.39 2.94
N ALA A 124 7.12 -15.69 2.88
CA ALA A 124 7.10 -14.25 2.72
C ALA A 124 6.16 -13.60 3.73
N THR A 125 6.42 -12.33 4.02
CA THR A 125 5.51 -11.50 4.80
C THR A 125 5.39 -10.14 4.13
N ILE A 126 4.16 -9.70 3.90
CA ILE A 126 3.86 -8.33 3.46
C ILE A 126 3.48 -7.52 4.69
N TYR A 127 4.09 -6.36 4.85
CA TYR A 127 3.76 -5.36 5.85
C TYR A 127 3.08 -4.17 5.16
N GLN A 128 1.89 -3.85 5.62
CA GLN A 128 1.15 -2.68 5.22
C GLN A 128 1.19 -1.67 6.37
N VAL A 129 1.77 -0.52 6.11
CA VAL A 129 1.79 0.60 7.04
C VAL A 129 0.62 1.51 6.67
N THR A 130 -0.16 1.95 7.66
CA THR A 130 -1.27 2.90 7.46
C THR A 130 -0.90 4.27 8.03
N GLY A 131 -1.28 5.35 7.35
CA GLY A 131 -0.97 6.73 7.73
C GLY A 131 0.11 7.36 6.85
N ASN A 132 0.62 8.54 7.21
CA ASN A 132 1.61 9.28 6.39
C ASN A 132 3.04 8.77 6.61
N ALA A 133 3.26 7.49 6.34
CA ALA A 133 4.57 6.85 6.39
C ALA A 133 5.36 7.06 5.08
N ALA A 134 6.69 6.92 5.18
CA ALA A 134 7.59 7.02 4.03
C ALA A 134 7.41 5.87 3.01
N SER A 135 6.96 4.71 3.50
CA SER A 135 6.69 3.52 2.68
C SER A 135 5.45 2.83 3.22
N GLN A 136 4.44 2.67 2.36
CA GLN A 136 3.14 2.10 2.73
C GLN A 136 3.12 0.57 2.63
N LEU A 137 3.98 -0.01 1.80
CA LEU A 137 4.12 -1.46 1.62
C LEU A 137 5.58 -1.84 1.70
N GLN A 138 5.87 -2.85 2.53
CA GLN A 138 7.17 -3.49 2.60
C GLN A 138 6.96 -4.99 2.60
N PHE A 139 7.94 -5.75 2.14
CA PHE A 139 7.88 -7.20 2.21
C PHE A 139 9.26 -7.81 2.37
N HIS A 140 9.27 -9.05 2.88
CA HIS A 140 10.40 -9.95 2.72
C HIS A 140 9.93 -11.30 2.20
N ALA A 141 10.81 -12.02 1.51
CA ALA A 141 10.59 -13.37 1.03
C ALA A 141 11.88 -14.19 1.11
N THR A 142 11.78 -15.46 1.50
CA THR A 142 12.93 -16.36 1.65
C THR A 142 12.57 -17.81 1.30
N ASP A 143 13.58 -18.59 0.92
CA ASP A 143 13.52 -20.04 0.80
C ASP A 143 13.93 -20.78 2.09
N SER A 144 14.20 -20.03 3.16
CA SER A 144 14.77 -20.46 4.44
C SER A 144 16.21 -20.99 4.41
N ILE A 145 16.84 -21.10 3.24
CA ILE A 145 18.14 -21.78 3.08
C ILE A 145 19.21 -20.81 2.58
N SER A 146 18.94 -20.11 1.47
CA SER A 146 19.98 -19.40 0.70
C SER A 146 19.55 -18.04 0.18
N HIS A 147 18.25 -17.81 -0.01
CA HIS A 147 17.72 -16.63 -0.69
C HIS A 147 16.93 -15.76 0.28
N PHE A 148 17.23 -14.46 0.30
CA PHE A 148 16.47 -13.46 1.03
C PHE A 148 16.22 -12.24 0.14
N LEU A 149 14.96 -11.98 -0.15
CA LEU A 149 14.48 -10.80 -0.85
C LEU A 149 13.79 -9.89 0.14
N THR A 150 14.05 -8.59 0.01
CA THR A 150 13.30 -7.54 0.69
C THR A 150 12.87 -6.52 -0.33
N GLY A 151 11.69 -5.93 -0.18
CA GLY A 151 11.35 -4.76 -0.96
C GLY A 151 10.49 -3.77 -0.22
N ALA A 152 10.56 -2.53 -0.68
CA ALA A 152 9.82 -1.41 -0.12
C ALA A 152 9.23 -0.55 -1.25
N LEU A 153 8.00 -0.10 -1.04
CA LEU A 153 7.28 0.80 -1.93
C LEU A 153 7.64 2.24 -1.59
N TYR A 154 8.04 3.00 -2.60
CA TYR A 154 8.29 4.43 -2.51
C TYR A 154 7.35 5.17 -3.47
N PHE A 155 6.80 6.29 -3.02
CA PHE A 155 6.08 7.23 -3.87
C PHE A 155 6.97 8.43 -4.16
N ASN A 156 6.99 8.88 -5.41
CA ASN A 156 7.74 10.06 -5.84
C ASN A 156 6.98 11.38 -5.55
N CYS A 157 5.95 11.34 -4.70
CA CYS A 157 5.12 12.48 -4.33
C CYS A 157 5.02 12.61 -2.81
N GLU A 158 4.66 13.81 -2.34
CA GLU A 158 4.43 14.05 -0.91
C GLU A 158 3.28 13.17 -0.39
N PRO A 159 3.47 12.43 0.72
CA PRO A 159 2.52 11.44 1.18
C PRO A 159 1.22 12.09 1.66
N ASN A 160 0.17 11.97 0.85
CA ASN A 160 -1.21 12.15 1.28
C ASN A 160 -1.91 10.79 1.20
N TYR A 161 -2.03 10.12 2.35
CA TYR A 161 -2.53 8.75 2.47
C TYR A 161 -3.85 8.51 1.73
N ASP A 162 -4.83 9.41 1.89
CA ASP A 162 -6.16 9.25 1.28
C ASP A 162 -6.11 9.30 -0.25
N SER A 163 -5.15 10.01 -0.82
CA SER A 163 -4.98 10.14 -2.27
C SER A 163 -4.24 8.96 -2.89
N ILE A 164 -3.30 8.35 -2.14
CA ILE A 164 -2.48 7.23 -2.63
C ILE A 164 -3.09 5.87 -2.32
N LEU A 165 -4.10 5.78 -1.44
CA LEU A 165 -4.70 4.51 -1.02
C LEU A 165 -5.16 3.62 -2.20
N PRO A 166 -5.80 4.14 -3.28
CA PRO A 166 -6.13 3.31 -4.44
C PRO A 166 -4.88 2.74 -5.14
N ALA A 167 -3.82 3.55 -5.27
CA ALA A 167 -2.55 3.12 -5.87
C ALA A 167 -1.86 2.06 -5.01
N VAL A 168 -1.86 2.23 -3.68
CA VAL A 168 -1.32 1.26 -2.73
C VAL A 168 -2.03 -0.08 -2.88
N LYS A 169 -3.36 -0.12 -2.93
CA LYS A 169 -4.13 -1.37 -3.10
C LYS A 169 -3.87 -2.06 -4.45
N TYR A 170 -3.72 -1.27 -5.51
CA TYR A 170 -3.36 -1.80 -6.82
C TYR A 170 -1.97 -2.46 -6.77
N ILE A 171 -0.97 -1.76 -6.21
CA ILE A 171 0.39 -2.27 -6.07
C ILE A 171 0.44 -3.47 -5.11
N GLU A 172 -0.37 -3.49 -4.06
CA GLU A 172 -0.46 -4.63 -3.14
C GLU A 172 -0.90 -5.91 -3.88
N THR A 173 -1.85 -5.78 -4.81
CA THR A 173 -2.32 -6.90 -5.63
C THR A 173 -1.21 -7.41 -6.56
N ASP A 174 -0.51 -6.49 -7.24
CA ASP A 174 0.65 -6.84 -8.07
C ASP A 174 1.79 -7.46 -7.25
N LEU A 175 2.02 -6.97 -6.04
CA LEU A 175 3.06 -7.48 -5.14
C LEU A 175 2.75 -8.90 -4.65
N ARG A 176 1.48 -9.21 -4.36
CA ARG A 176 1.07 -10.59 -4.04
C ARG A 176 1.34 -11.53 -5.20
N HIS A 177 0.93 -11.16 -6.41
CA HIS A 177 1.19 -11.96 -7.61
C HIS A 177 2.68 -12.18 -7.83
N LEU A 178 3.49 -11.13 -7.64
CA LEU A 178 4.95 -11.23 -7.70
C LEU A 178 5.47 -12.26 -6.70
N ILE A 179 5.05 -12.20 -5.43
CA ILE A 179 5.48 -13.13 -4.37
C ILE A 179 5.06 -14.58 -4.68
N GLU A 180 3.84 -14.79 -5.17
CA GLU A 180 3.30 -16.10 -5.54
C GLU A 180 4.05 -16.76 -6.71
N THR A 181 4.65 -15.94 -7.57
CA THR A 181 5.38 -16.35 -8.77
C THR A 181 6.89 -16.36 -8.59
N ILE A 182 7.40 -16.05 -7.39
CA ILE A 182 8.83 -16.19 -7.08
C ILE A 182 9.25 -17.63 -7.34
N ASN A 183 10.31 -17.78 -8.11
CA ASN A 183 10.98 -19.04 -8.35
C ASN A 183 12.48 -18.86 -8.09
N TRP A 184 12.99 -19.61 -7.11
CA TRP A 184 14.39 -19.66 -6.72
C TRP A 184 15.19 -20.52 -7.70
N LYS A 185 16.46 -20.16 -7.95
CA LYS A 185 17.36 -20.91 -8.84
C LYS A 185 18.54 -21.50 -8.09
#